data_AF-T1B1F6-F1
#
_entry.id   AF-T1B1F6-F1
#
_cell.length_a   1.000
_cell.length_b   1.000
_cell.length_c   1.000
_cell.angle_alpha   90.00
_cell.angle_beta   90.00
_cell.angle_gamma   90.00
#
_symmetry.space_group_name_H-M   'P 1'
#
loop_
_entity.id
_entity.type
_entity.pdbx_description
1 polymer ?
#
loop_
_entity_poly.entity_id
_entity_poly.type
_entity_poly.pdbx_seq_one_letter_code
_entity_poly.pdbx_strand_id
1 'polypeptide(L)' 'MNPNYPHPLIAREGWPYLAGIALVSLSVEWGLGFLWAIPFWVLTLFVLQFFRDPPRGVPVGERLIL' A
#
# COMPACT_ATOMS: atom_id res chain seq x y z
N MET A 1 -23.49 -8.08 8.95
CA MET A 1 -22.14 -7.68 8.47
C MET A 1 -21.30 -8.94 8.45
N ASN A 2 -20.99 -9.47 7.27
CA ASN A 2 -20.17 -10.68 7.17
C ASN A 2 -18.72 -10.28 7.53
N PRO A 3 -18.13 -10.81 8.60
CA PRO A 3 -16.86 -10.31 9.14
C PRO A 3 -15.62 -10.75 8.33
N ASN A 4 -15.79 -11.64 7.35
CA ASN A 4 -14.69 -12.10 6.51
C ASN A 4 -14.63 -11.28 5.22
N TYR A 5 -13.79 -10.22 5.23
CA TYR A 5 -13.35 -9.57 3.99
C TYR A 5 -12.49 -10.59 3.23
N PRO A 6 -12.95 -11.12 2.07
CA PRO A 6 -12.26 -12.22 1.40
C PRO A 6 -11.05 -11.74 0.59
N HIS A 7 -10.77 -10.44 0.58
CA HIS A 7 -9.70 -9.84 -0.20
C HIS A 7 -8.47 -9.55 0.68
N PRO A 8 -7.25 -9.73 0.12
CA PRO A 8 -6.03 -9.41 0.83
C PRO A 8 -5.95 -7.90 1.12
N LEU A 9 -5.37 -7.54 2.27
CA LEU A 9 -5.25 -6.14 2.72
C LEU A 9 -4.46 -5.25 1.75
N ILE A 10 -3.54 -5.84 1.00
CA ILE A 10 -2.74 -5.19 -0.04
C ILE A 10 -3.06 -5.88 -1.36
N ALA A 11 -3.28 -5.09 -2.41
CA ALA A 11 -3.44 -5.56 -3.77
C ALA A 11 -2.24 -6.44 -4.16
N ARG A 12 -2.51 -7.59 -4.81
CA ARG A 12 -1.47 -8.58 -5.13
C ARG A 12 -0.39 -8.00 -6.04
N GLU A 13 -0.80 -7.06 -6.89
CA GLU A 13 0.01 -6.35 -7.87
C GLU A 13 0.93 -5.30 -7.21
N GLY A 14 0.62 -4.87 -5.97
CA GLY A 14 1.41 -3.90 -5.22
C GLY A 14 2.69 -4.45 -4.62
N TRP A 15 2.77 -5.76 -4.41
CA TRP A 15 3.89 -6.42 -3.74
C TRP A 15 5.26 -6.18 -4.39
N PRO A 16 5.44 -6.29 -5.73
CA PRO A 16 6.71 -6.00 -6.37
C PRO A 16 7.18 -4.56 -6.15
N TYR A 17 6.27 -3.59 -6.19
CA TYR A 17 6.58 -2.17 -5.99
C TYR A 17 6.93 -1.88 -4.53
N LEU A 18 6.14 -2.41 -3.59
CA LEU A 18 6.37 -2.25 -2.16
C LEU A 18 7.70 -2.89 -1.73
N ALA A 19 7.98 -4.12 -2.20
CA ALA A 19 9.25 -4.79 -1.92
C ALA A 19 10.44 -4.03 -2.52
N GLY A 20 10.30 -3.54 -3.76
CA GLY A 20 11.34 -2.75 -4.41
C GLY A 20 11.70 -1.48 -3.64
N ILE A 21 10.70 -0.65 -3.30
CA ILE A 21 10.97 0.60 -2.58
C ILE A 21 11.46 0.35 -1.14
N ALA A 22 10.95 -0.68 -0.46
CA ALA A 22 11.42 -1.05 0.87
C ALA A 22 12.88 -1.52 0.87
N LEU A 23 13.31 -2.29 -0.14
CA LEU A 23 14.70 -2.68 -0.31
C LEU A 23 15.61 -1.47 -0.53
N VAL A 24 15.16 -0.47 -1.31
CA VAL A 24 15.91 0.78 -1.50
C VAL A 24 15.99 1.56 -0.18
N SER A 25 14.89 1.70 0.57
CA SER A 25 14.87 2.35 1.88
C SER A 25 15.91 1.73 2.83
N LEU A 26 15.91 0.40 2.95
CA LEU A 26 16.83 -0.34 3.80
C LEU A 26 18.29 -0.19 3.34
N SER A 27 18.54 -0.22 2.03
CA SER A 27 19.89 -0.07 1.47
C SER A 27 20.46 1.33 1.76
N VAL A 28 19.63 2.37 1.62
CA VAL A 28 20.01 3.76 1.92
C VAL A 28 20.21 3.94 3.42
N GLU A 29 19.35 3.37 4.25
CA GLU A 29 19.45 3.45 5.70
C GLU A 29 20.76 2.81 6.21
N TRP A 30 21.11 1.63 5.68
CA TRP A 30 22.38 0.98 6.02
C TRP A 30 23.57 1.80 5.51
N GLY A 31 23.56 2.23 4.25
CA GLY A 31 24.74 2.86 3.62
C GLY A 31 25.00 4.31 4.01
N LEU A 32 23.94 5.12 4.11
CA LEU A 32 24.03 6.58 4.32
C LEU A 32 23.44 7.01 5.67
N GLY A 33 22.76 6.13 6.38
CA GLY A 33 22.13 6.41 7.67
C GLY A 33 20.67 6.86 7.56
N PHE A 34 19.98 6.83 8.71
CA PHE A 34 18.53 7.04 8.80
C PHE A 34 18.05 8.36 8.19
N LEU A 35 18.76 9.48 8.42
CA LEU A 35 18.34 10.79 7.91
C LEU A 35 18.23 10.82 6.37
N TRP A 36 19.14 10.15 5.67
CA TRP A 36 19.12 10.05 4.21
C TRP A 36 18.06 9.07 3.71
N ALA A 37 17.64 8.12 4.55
CA ALA A 37 16.59 7.15 4.21
C ALA A 37 15.17 7.70 4.38
N ILE A 38 14.97 8.79 5.14
CA ILE A 38 13.66 9.42 5.36
C ILE A 38 12.83 9.59 4.08
N PRO A 39 13.33 10.21 2.99
CA PRO A 39 12.53 10.37 1.77
C PRO A 39 12.07 9.03 1.17
N PHE A 40 12.90 7.99 1.26
CA PHE A 40 12.56 6.67 0.77
C PHE A 40 11.53 5.98 1.68
N TRP A 41 11.62 6.15 3.00
CA TRP A 41 10.62 5.64 3.93
C TRP A 41 9.26 6.30 3.74
N VAL A 42 9.22 7.61 3.46
CA VAL A 42 7.98 8.32 3.10
C VAL A 42 7.38 7.71 1.82
N LEU A 43 8.19 7.43 0.81
CA LEU A 43 7.74 6.74 -0.41
C LEU A 43 7.25 5.32 -0.13
N THR A 44 7.94 4.55 0.70
CA THR A 44 7.52 3.21 1.11
C THR A 44 6.15 3.24 1.78
N LEU A 45 5.91 4.18 2.70
CA LEU A 45 4.61 4.38 3.33
C LEU A 45 3.55 4.81 2.31
N PHE A 46 3.88 5.70 1.38
CA PHE A 46 2.97 6.10 0.31
C PHE A 46 2.55 4.90 -0.55
N VAL A 47 3.49 4.08 -1.00
CA VAL A 47 3.24 2.88 -1.82
C VAL A 47 2.42 1.85 -1.05
N LEU A 48 2.75 1.61 0.23
CA LEU A 48 1.98 0.74 1.12
C LEU A 48 0.51 1.19 1.19
N GLN A 49 0.28 2.49 1.33
CA GLN A 49 -1.06 3.07 1.44
C GLN A 49 -1.80 3.08 0.10
N PHE A 50 -1.09 3.30 -1.02
CA PHE A 50 -1.67 3.30 -2.36
C PHE A 50 -2.21 1.93 -2.77
N PHE A 51 -1.45 0.87 -2.47
CA PHE A 51 -1.85 -0.51 -2.78
C PHE A 51 -2.68 -1.18 -1.69
N ARG A 52 -2.92 -0.51 -0.56
CA ARG A 52 -3.88 -1.00 0.43
C ARG A 52 -5.26 -1.09 -0.24
N ASP A 53 -5.90 -2.24 -0.13
CA ASP A 53 -7.26 -2.44 -0.62
C ASP A 53 -8.25 -2.36 0.56
N PRO A 54 -8.85 -1.17 0.83
CA PRO A 54 -9.84 -1.04 1.89
C PRO A 54 -11.17 -1.69 1.47
N PRO A 55 -11.93 -2.25 2.42
CA PRO A 55 -13.28 -2.74 2.14
C PRO A 55 -14.17 -1.67 1.51
N ARG A 56 -14.64 -1.94 0.29
CA ARG A 56 -15.54 -1.04 -0.44
C ARG A 56 -16.97 -1.51 -0.22
N GLY A 57 -17.82 -0.62 0.29
CA GLY A 57 -19.26 -0.84 0.31
C GLY A 57 -19.82 -0.70 -1.11
N VAL A 58 -20.64 -1.65 -1.55
CA VAL A 58 -21.40 -1.48 -2.80
C VAL A 58 -22.47 -0.41 -2.55
N PRO A 59 -22.50 0.69 -3.31
CA PRO A 59 -23.55 1.69 -3.17
C PRO A 59 -24.90 1.08 -3.58
N VAL A 60 -25.96 1.39 -2.83
CA VAL A 60 -27.34 0.92 -3.09
C VAL A 60 -28.19 2.13 -3.44
N GLY A 61 -28.86 2.13 -4.59
CA GLY A 61 -29.76 3.22 -5.00
C GLY A 61 -30.40 3.02 -6.38
N GLU A 62 -31.51 3.70 -6.64
CA GLU A 62 -32.31 3.59 -7.88
C GLU A 62 -31.65 4.23 -9.12
N ARG A 63 -30.60 5.04 -8.93
CA ARG A 63 -29.86 5.73 -10.02
C ARG A 63 -28.38 5.36 -10.06
N LEU A 64 -28.07 4.10 -9.77
CA LEU A 64 -26.73 3.58 -10.03
C LEU A 64 -26.51 3.49 -11.54
N ILE A 65 -25.41 4.06 -12.00
CA ILE A 65 -24.97 3.99 -13.39
C ILE A 65 -23.95 2.86 -13.46
N LEU A 66 -24.13 1.94 -14.41
CA LEU A 66 -23.23 0.79 -14.64
C LEU A 66 -21.90 1.22 -15.25
#